data_AF-A0A9J6EC35-F1
#
_entry.id   AF-A0A9J6EC35-F1
#
_cell.length_a   1.000
_cell.length_b   1.000
_cell.length_c   1.000
_cell.angle_alpha   90.00
_cell.angle_beta   90.00
_cell.angle_gamma   90.00
#
_symmetry.space_group_name_H-M   'P 1'
#
loop_
_entity.id
_entity.type
_entity.pdbx_description
1 polymer ?
#
loop_
_entity_poly.entity_id
_entity_poly.type
_entity_poly.pdbx_seq_one_letter_code
_entity_poly.pdbx_strand_id
1 'polypeptide(L)'
;MLLTRFWQAKADVDRETSDAVTTLLSDKPDDASLGDVSTEHLYKCLEIVDPERASRLHPKDRRKIERSLQVFQVHGRPHSDIIEEQQHMEGGSSLGGPLRFQRPCVLWLQCDQNVLDERLDARVDDMIAAGLIKEMEEFHERYNKHRIDHNLEADYTKGIFQSIGLKEFHRYLLMDSEEKASLKGQKEFTHGLWLMKQVTKRYSRKQKKWITQRFLRTPDRQVPPVYSLDATDVSFWDERARDKSFEIVRDFLEGREPSHKPIPLLECNNDRHRMFTCDICDVTTIGSITWEAHLKSKKHHALLKKQREMQADEERNRNSEEHAKALDAVS
;
A
#
# COMPACT_ATOMS: atom_id res chain seq x y z
N MET A 1 13.27 6.77 -29.92
CA MET A 1 14.56 7.37 -30.36
C MET A 1 15.23 8.28 -29.31
N LEU A 2 14.51 9.15 -28.59
CA LEU A 2 15.12 10.02 -27.56
C LEU A 2 15.60 9.26 -26.30
N LEU A 3 14.86 8.23 -25.88
CA LEU A 3 15.17 7.44 -24.68
C LEU A 3 16.38 6.52 -24.87
N THR A 4 16.53 5.88 -26.03
CA THR A 4 17.72 5.04 -26.34
C THR A 4 19.02 5.85 -26.27
N ARG A 5 18.98 7.14 -26.66
CA ARG A 5 20.12 8.05 -26.53
C ARG A 5 20.39 8.50 -25.09
N PHE A 6 19.35 8.67 -24.27
CA PHE A 6 19.50 8.97 -22.84
C PHE A 6 20.23 7.85 -22.09
N TRP A 7 19.91 6.59 -22.41
CA TRP A 7 20.52 5.41 -21.79
C TRP A 7 21.92 5.09 -22.34
N GLN A 8 22.16 5.27 -23.63
CA GLN A 8 23.50 5.15 -24.21
C GLN A 8 24.51 6.17 -23.64
N ALA A 9 24.02 7.28 -23.05
CA ALA A 9 24.86 8.32 -22.46
C ALA A 9 25.22 8.07 -20.97
N LYS A 10 24.53 7.17 -20.26
CA LYS A 10 24.86 6.79 -18.88
C LYS A 10 25.45 5.38 -18.86
N ALA A 11 26.75 5.29 -19.14
CA ALA A 11 27.54 4.07 -19.08
C ALA A 11 27.86 3.69 -17.62
N ASP A 12 27.14 2.71 -17.08
CA ASP A 12 27.57 1.71 -16.06
C ASP A 12 26.33 0.95 -15.56
N VAL A 13 25.57 0.37 -16.49
CA VAL A 13 24.36 -0.37 -16.16
C VAL A 13 24.52 -1.80 -16.67
N ASP A 14 24.27 -2.78 -15.80
CA ASP A 14 24.38 -4.19 -16.16
C ASP A 14 23.44 -4.56 -17.32
N ARG A 15 23.78 -5.63 -18.05
CA ARG A 15 23.09 -6.02 -19.28
C ARG A 15 21.60 -6.28 -19.03
N GLU A 16 21.25 -6.89 -17.90
CA GLU A 16 19.85 -7.15 -17.53
C GLU A 16 19.06 -5.86 -17.31
N THR A 17 19.65 -4.86 -16.68
CA THR A 17 19.01 -3.56 -16.49
C THR A 17 18.89 -2.81 -17.82
N SER A 18 19.89 -2.90 -18.71
CA SER A 18 19.81 -2.36 -20.08
C SER A 18 18.72 -3.06 -20.93
N ASP A 19 18.56 -4.37 -20.77
CA ASP A 19 17.54 -5.18 -21.45
C ASP A 19 16.13 -4.89 -20.89
N ALA A 20 16.01 -4.72 -19.57
CA ALA A 20 14.78 -4.28 -18.90
C ALA A 20 14.35 -2.88 -19.36
N VAL A 21 15.31 -1.97 -19.46
CA VAL A 21 15.12 -0.63 -20.04
C VAL A 21 14.71 -0.72 -21.51
N THR A 22 15.34 -1.56 -22.31
CA THR A 22 15.00 -1.70 -23.74
C THR A 22 13.59 -2.27 -23.92
N THR A 23 13.21 -3.23 -23.09
CA THR A 23 11.85 -3.80 -23.02
C THR A 23 10.84 -2.74 -22.59
N LEU A 24 11.16 -1.96 -21.54
CA LEU A 24 10.38 -0.80 -21.07
C LEU A 24 10.23 0.29 -22.14
N LEU A 25 11.12 0.40 -23.11
CA LEU A 25 11.13 1.47 -24.12
C LEU A 25 10.55 1.06 -25.47
N SER A 26 10.08 -0.18 -25.61
CA SER A 26 9.38 -0.62 -26.81
C SER A 26 7.98 0.04 -26.91
N ASP A 27 7.55 0.38 -28.13
CA ASP A 27 6.33 1.18 -28.40
C ASP A 27 5.02 0.51 -27.93
N LYS A 28 5.07 -0.75 -27.50
CA LYS A 28 3.99 -1.51 -26.88
C LYS A 28 4.56 -2.48 -25.84
N PRO A 29 4.74 -2.07 -24.57
CA PRO A 29 4.97 -3.04 -23.53
C PRO A 29 3.65 -3.76 -23.31
N ASP A 30 3.53 -5.00 -23.79
CA ASP A 30 2.49 -5.89 -23.28
C ASP A 30 2.69 -5.97 -21.76
N ASP A 31 1.61 -5.88 -20.97
CA ASP A 31 1.65 -5.97 -19.49
C ASP A 31 2.40 -7.24 -19.00
N ALA A 32 2.56 -8.23 -19.90
CA ALA A 32 3.36 -9.44 -19.72
C ALA A 32 4.88 -9.22 -19.73
N SER A 33 5.43 -8.29 -20.53
CA SER A 33 6.89 -8.15 -20.73
C SER A 33 7.63 -7.56 -19.53
N LEU A 34 6.91 -6.88 -18.64
CA LEU A 34 7.44 -6.37 -17.38
C LEU A 34 7.41 -7.39 -16.25
N GLY A 35 6.58 -8.43 -16.35
CA GLY A 35 6.40 -9.44 -15.31
C GLY A 35 7.68 -10.20 -14.95
N ASP A 36 8.55 -10.40 -15.94
CA ASP A 36 9.76 -11.22 -15.81
C ASP A 36 10.97 -10.46 -15.23
N VAL A 37 10.93 -9.13 -15.18
CA VAL A 37 12.02 -8.32 -14.62
C VAL A 37 11.91 -8.25 -13.10
N SER A 38 13.01 -8.48 -12.38
CA SER A 38 13.03 -8.37 -10.91
C SER A 38 12.70 -6.94 -10.44
N THR A 39 12.06 -6.83 -9.27
CA THR A 39 11.70 -5.50 -8.71
C THR A 39 12.93 -4.65 -8.40
N GLU A 40 14.04 -5.29 -8.04
CA GLU A 40 15.32 -4.61 -7.77
C GLU A 40 15.87 -3.95 -9.03
N HIS A 41 15.81 -4.63 -10.18
CA HIS A 41 16.23 -4.05 -11.46
C HIS A 41 15.31 -2.91 -11.88
N LEU A 42 13.99 -3.03 -11.71
CA LEU A 42 13.08 -1.91 -11.96
C LEU A 42 13.36 -0.72 -11.05
N TYR A 43 13.72 -0.96 -9.79
CA TYR A 43 14.09 0.12 -8.88
C TYR A 43 15.39 0.81 -9.31
N LYS A 44 16.44 0.07 -9.68
CA LYS A 44 17.67 0.64 -10.25
C LYS A 44 17.40 1.45 -11.52
N CYS A 45 16.52 0.97 -12.39
CA CYS A 45 16.09 1.73 -13.57
C CYS A 45 15.49 3.08 -13.15
N LEU A 46 14.62 3.07 -12.12
CA LEU A 46 13.99 4.28 -11.61
C LEU A 46 15.02 5.24 -11.00
N GLU A 47 16.01 4.74 -10.26
CA GLU A 47 17.09 5.58 -9.69
C GLU A 47 17.88 6.31 -10.78
N ILE A 48 18.04 5.71 -11.96
CA ILE A 48 18.78 6.32 -13.07
C ILE A 48 17.97 7.41 -13.78
N VAL A 49 16.66 7.19 -14.00
CA VAL A 49 15.79 8.14 -14.72
C VAL A 49 15.19 9.22 -13.83
N ASP A 50 14.92 8.90 -12.57
CA ASP A 50 14.20 9.73 -11.60
C ASP A 50 14.66 9.39 -10.16
N PRO A 51 15.88 9.84 -9.77
CA PRO A 51 16.45 9.56 -8.45
C PRO A 51 15.62 10.17 -7.31
N GLU A 52 14.98 11.32 -7.56
CA GLU A 52 14.11 11.96 -6.56
C GLU A 52 12.92 11.05 -6.25
N ARG A 53 12.24 10.53 -7.28
CA ARG A 53 11.12 9.61 -7.08
C ARG A 53 11.55 8.30 -6.45
N ALA A 54 12.68 7.74 -6.87
CA ALA A 54 13.22 6.51 -6.30
C ALA A 54 13.44 6.65 -4.78
N SER A 55 14.05 7.76 -4.33
CA SER A 55 14.33 8.00 -2.90
C SER A 55 13.09 8.02 -2.00
N ARG A 56 11.91 8.29 -2.56
CA ARG A 56 10.63 8.38 -1.85
C ARG A 56 9.84 7.05 -1.86
N LEU A 57 10.24 6.10 -2.69
CA LEU A 57 9.56 4.81 -2.86
C LEU A 57 10.36 3.69 -2.21
N HIS A 58 9.66 2.74 -1.60
CA HIS A 58 10.33 1.57 -1.05
C HIS A 58 10.80 0.68 -2.22
N PRO A 59 12.01 0.09 -2.19
CA PRO A 59 12.50 -0.76 -3.28
C PRO A 59 11.59 -1.95 -3.60
N LYS A 60 10.75 -2.37 -2.65
CA LYS A 60 9.75 -3.44 -2.81
C LYS A 60 8.37 -2.97 -3.29
N ASP A 61 8.15 -1.66 -3.49
CA ASP A 61 6.88 -1.08 -3.97
C ASP A 61 6.76 -1.20 -5.51
N ARG A 62 6.84 -2.44 -6.03
CA ARG A 62 6.90 -2.75 -7.47
C ARG A 62 5.89 -1.96 -8.30
N ARG A 63 4.61 -1.97 -7.93
CA ARG A 63 3.54 -1.28 -8.67
C ARG A 63 3.77 0.23 -8.81
N LYS A 64 4.31 0.89 -7.79
CA LYS A 64 4.58 2.34 -7.84
C LYS A 64 5.83 2.66 -8.65
N ILE A 65 6.82 1.76 -8.61
CA ILE A 65 8.05 1.83 -9.39
C ILE A 65 7.69 1.69 -10.87
N GLU A 66 6.99 0.61 -11.24
CA GLU A 66 6.47 0.36 -12.60
C GLU A 66 5.67 1.56 -13.10
N ARG A 67 4.75 2.08 -12.29
CA ARG A 67 3.96 3.26 -12.68
C ARG A 67 4.83 4.49 -12.95
N SER A 68 5.89 4.71 -12.19
CA SER A 68 6.76 5.88 -12.38
C SER A 68 7.61 5.73 -13.65
N LEU A 69 8.09 4.52 -13.94
CA LEU A 69 8.78 4.19 -15.19
C LEU A 69 7.85 4.33 -16.41
N GLN A 70 6.60 3.87 -16.31
CA GLN A 70 5.59 4.05 -17.36
C GLN A 70 5.30 5.53 -17.65
N VAL A 71 5.20 6.36 -16.60
CA VAL A 71 5.02 7.81 -16.77
C VAL A 71 6.21 8.41 -17.53
N PHE A 72 7.43 8.04 -17.15
CA PHE A 72 8.63 8.46 -17.86
C PHE A 72 8.65 8.01 -19.33
N GLN A 73 8.25 6.77 -19.61
CA GLN A 73 8.16 6.24 -20.97
C GLN A 73 7.17 7.03 -21.84
N VAL A 74 5.96 7.29 -21.31
CA VAL A 74 4.89 7.97 -22.07
C VAL A 74 5.20 9.45 -22.30
N HIS A 75 5.74 10.13 -21.29
CA HIS A 75 5.93 11.58 -21.32
C HIS A 75 7.35 12.02 -21.66
N GLY A 76 8.34 11.13 -21.61
CA GLY A 76 9.75 11.43 -21.81
C GLY A 76 10.38 12.31 -20.73
N ARG A 77 9.68 12.52 -19.59
CA ARG A 77 10.09 13.38 -18.47
C ARG A 77 9.98 12.64 -17.14
N PRO A 78 10.86 12.88 -16.16
CA PRO A 78 10.77 12.30 -14.82
C PRO A 78 9.37 12.48 -14.19
N HIS A 79 8.93 11.49 -13.42
CA HIS A 79 7.63 11.55 -12.75
C HIS A 79 7.67 12.57 -11.60
N SER A 80 8.83 12.74 -10.95
CA SER A 80 9.11 13.81 -10.00
C SER A 80 8.74 15.19 -10.57
N ASP A 81 9.22 15.52 -11.76
CA ASP A 81 9.03 16.83 -12.39
C ASP A 81 7.54 17.13 -12.61
N ILE A 82 6.79 16.14 -13.12
CA ILE A 82 5.35 16.27 -13.37
C ILE A 82 4.60 16.47 -12.05
N ILE A 83 5.01 15.78 -10.98
CA ILE A 83 4.42 15.96 -9.66
C ILE A 83 4.75 17.37 -9.15
N GLU A 84 6.01 17.79 -9.20
CA GLU A 84 6.48 19.10 -8.76
C GLU A 84 5.73 20.24 -9.48
N GLU A 85 5.57 20.16 -10.80
CA GLU A 85 4.76 21.10 -11.58
C GLU A 85 3.33 21.20 -11.04
N GLN A 86 2.71 20.05 -10.70
CA GLN A 86 1.37 20.05 -10.11
C GLN A 86 1.33 20.70 -8.73
N GLN A 87 2.36 20.47 -7.91
CA GLN A 87 2.45 21.04 -6.57
C GLN A 87 2.62 22.57 -6.60
N HIS A 88 3.30 23.10 -7.62
CA HIS A 88 3.53 24.54 -7.79
C HIS A 88 2.38 25.31 -8.45
N MET A 89 1.36 24.62 -8.99
CA MET A 89 0.16 25.29 -9.47
C MET A 89 -0.53 26.08 -8.34
N GLU A 90 -1.22 27.16 -8.67
CA GLU A 90 -2.00 27.92 -7.69
C GLU A 90 -3.06 27.02 -7.02
N GLY A 91 -3.01 26.89 -5.70
CA GLY A 91 -3.84 25.95 -4.92
C GLY A 91 -3.31 24.51 -4.86
N GLY A 92 -2.14 24.23 -5.44
CA GLY A 92 -1.40 22.98 -5.31
C GLY A 92 -0.90 22.72 -3.88
N SER A 93 -0.46 21.49 -3.63
CA SER A 93 -0.05 21.01 -2.29
C SER A 93 0.91 19.83 -2.39
N SER A 94 1.51 19.38 -1.29
CA SER A 94 2.37 18.18 -1.25
C SER A 94 1.73 16.90 -1.83
N LEU A 95 0.40 16.85 -1.93
CA LEU A 95 -0.33 15.71 -2.47
C LEU A 95 -0.70 15.82 -3.96
N GLY A 96 -0.35 16.93 -4.61
CA GLY A 96 -0.61 17.21 -6.03
C GLY A 96 -1.30 18.55 -6.25
N GLY A 97 -1.86 18.70 -7.46
CA GLY A 97 -2.48 19.94 -7.93
C GLY A 97 -3.75 20.39 -7.20
N PRO A 98 -4.29 21.55 -7.60
CA PRO A 98 -5.42 22.18 -6.94
C PRO A 98 -6.69 21.34 -7.00
N LEU A 99 -7.61 21.66 -6.10
CA LEU A 99 -8.96 21.12 -6.16
C LEU A 99 -9.66 21.57 -7.46
N ARG A 100 -10.37 20.63 -8.10
CA ARG A 100 -11.17 20.95 -9.29
C ARG A 100 -12.29 21.97 -8.99
N PHE A 101 -12.82 21.95 -7.78
CA PHE A 101 -13.91 22.82 -7.34
C PHE A 101 -13.45 23.64 -6.13
N GLN A 102 -13.88 24.90 -6.07
CA GLN A 102 -13.43 25.87 -5.07
C GLN A 102 -14.04 25.66 -3.68
N ARG A 103 -15.28 25.15 -3.62
CA ARG A 103 -16.00 24.89 -2.38
C ARG A 103 -16.50 23.44 -2.35
N PRO A 104 -15.64 22.45 -2.10
CA PRO A 104 -16.07 21.11 -1.73
C PRO A 104 -16.36 21.01 -0.23
N CYS A 105 -17.31 20.15 0.14
CA CYS A 105 -17.63 19.81 1.53
C CYS A 105 -17.53 18.29 1.69
N VAL A 106 -16.84 17.82 2.73
CA VAL A 106 -16.71 16.39 3.02
C VAL A 106 -17.49 16.07 4.29
N LEU A 107 -18.49 15.20 4.16
CA LEU A 107 -19.21 14.62 5.29
C LEU A 107 -18.61 13.25 5.59
N TRP A 108 -18.08 13.08 6.79
CA TRP A 108 -17.46 11.83 7.21
C TRP A 108 -18.28 11.16 8.31
N LEU A 109 -18.95 10.06 7.95
CA LEU A 109 -19.60 9.17 8.91
C LEU A 109 -18.55 8.41 9.72
N GLN A 110 -18.58 8.63 11.03
CA GLN A 110 -17.70 8.01 12.00
C GLN A 110 -18.51 7.04 12.88
N CYS A 111 -17.83 5.98 13.31
CA CYS A 111 -18.35 5.03 14.26
C CYS A 111 -17.18 4.64 15.17
N ASP A 112 -17.46 4.40 16.46
CA ASP A 112 -16.50 3.74 17.33
C ASP A 112 -16.02 2.42 16.71
N GLN A 113 -14.72 2.12 16.85
CA GLN A 113 -14.12 0.99 16.13
C GLN A 113 -14.62 -0.36 16.67
N ASN A 114 -14.90 -0.47 17.97
CA ASN A 114 -15.35 -1.73 18.55
C ASN A 114 -16.80 -2.00 18.12
N VAL A 115 -17.65 -0.98 18.20
CA VAL A 115 -19.04 -1.05 17.71
C VAL A 115 -19.09 -1.36 16.21
N LEU A 116 -18.22 -0.73 15.42
CA LEU A 116 -18.13 -1.00 13.99
C LEU A 116 -17.67 -2.43 13.70
N ASP A 117 -16.69 -2.95 14.45
CA ASP A 117 -16.19 -4.32 14.25
C ASP A 117 -17.29 -5.37 14.50
N GLU A 118 -18.10 -5.20 15.55
CA GLU A 118 -19.24 -6.07 15.85
C GLU A 118 -20.30 -6.02 14.74
N ARG A 119 -20.65 -4.81 14.26
CA ARG A 119 -21.58 -4.64 13.14
C ARG A 119 -21.06 -5.24 11.84
N LEU A 120 -19.76 -5.12 11.58
CA LEU A 120 -19.14 -5.70 10.39
C LEU A 120 -19.17 -7.23 10.46
N ASP A 121 -18.93 -7.83 11.63
CA ASP A 121 -19.03 -9.28 11.80
C ASP A 121 -20.47 -9.76 11.59
N ALA A 122 -21.46 -9.09 12.20
CA ALA A 122 -22.88 -9.40 12.01
C ALA A 122 -23.34 -9.23 10.55
N ARG A 123 -22.94 -8.13 9.90
CA ARG A 123 -23.23 -7.89 8.48
C ARG A 123 -22.69 -9.01 7.58
N VAL A 124 -21.52 -9.56 7.90
CA VAL A 124 -20.96 -10.68 7.14
C VAL A 124 -21.84 -11.92 7.31
N ASP A 125 -22.32 -12.20 8.52
CA ASP A 125 -23.24 -13.31 8.77
C ASP A 125 -24.57 -13.13 8.01
N ASP A 126 -25.13 -11.92 8.02
CA ASP A 126 -26.33 -11.57 7.26
C ASP A 126 -26.13 -11.74 5.75
N MET A 127 -24.95 -11.36 5.22
CA MET A 127 -24.62 -11.54 3.80
C MET A 127 -24.58 -13.03 3.42
N ILE A 128 -24.06 -13.90 4.29
CA ILE A 128 -24.06 -15.35 4.06
C ILE A 128 -25.49 -15.89 4.06
N ALA A 129 -26.30 -15.48 5.05
CA ALA A 129 -27.71 -15.86 5.13
C ALA A 129 -28.51 -15.37 3.91
N ALA A 130 -28.17 -14.22 3.35
CA ALA A 130 -28.75 -13.67 2.14
C ALA A 130 -28.32 -14.38 0.84
N GLY A 131 -27.36 -15.31 0.90
CA GLY A 131 -26.97 -16.14 -0.24
C GLY A 131 -25.67 -15.73 -0.94
N LEU A 132 -24.80 -14.94 -0.29
CA LEU A 132 -23.50 -14.53 -0.86
C LEU A 132 -22.67 -15.70 -1.43
N ILE A 133 -22.70 -16.85 -0.75
CA ILE A 133 -21.93 -18.04 -1.18
C ILE A 133 -22.41 -18.53 -2.54
N LYS A 134 -23.73 -18.60 -2.73
CA LYS A 134 -24.33 -19.00 -3.99
C LYS A 134 -23.95 -18.04 -5.11
N GLU A 135 -23.98 -16.73 -4.85
CA GLU A 135 -23.56 -15.72 -5.82
C GLU A 135 -22.09 -15.90 -6.23
N MET A 136 -21.20 -16.21 -5.28
CA MET A 136 -19.78 -16.44 -5.56
C MET A 136 -19.54 -17.73 -6.35
N GLU A 137 -20.29 -18.80 -6.06
CA GLU A 137 -20.22 -20.05 -6.81
C GLU A 137 -20.69 -19.86 -8.26
N GLU A 138 -21.84 -19.23 -8.46
CA GLU A 138 -22.39 -18.91 -9.79
C GLU A 138 -21.46 -17.98 -10.58
N PHE A 139 -20.83 -17.01 -9.92
CA PHE A 139 -19.82 -16.15 -10.54
C PHE A 139 -18.58 -16.96 -10.95
N HIS A 140 -18.05 -17.80 -10.06
CA HIS A 140 -16.85 -18.59 -10.30
C HIS A 140 -17.06 -19.61 -11.44
N GLU A 141 -18.21 -20.27 -11.49
CA GLU A 141 -18.57 -21.19 -12.57
C GLU A 141 -18.64 -20.48 -13.93
N ARG A 142 -19.38 -19.36 -14.00
CA ARG A 142 -19.51 -18.57 -15.24
C ARG A 142 -18.15 -18.05 -15.71
N TYR A 143 -17.32 -17.56 -14.79
CA TYR A 143 -15.98 -17.09 -15.12
C TYR A 143 -15.10 -18.21 -15.67
N ASN A 144 -15.07 -19.37 -15.01
CA ASN A 144 -14.26 -20.50 -15.46
C ASN A 144 -14.72 -21.05 -16.81
N LYS A 145 -16.04 -21.15 -17.03
CA LYS A 145 -16.58 -21.53 -18.33
C LYS A 145 -16.10 -20.58 -19.43
N HIS A 146 -16.32 -19.28 -19.24
CA HIS A 146 -15.85 -18.27 -20.20
C HIS A 146 -14.34 -18.35 -20.44
N ARG A 147 -13.56 -18.52 -19.37
CA ARG A 147 -12.10 -18.61 -19.43
C ARG A 147 -11.64 -19.82 -20.24
N ILE A 148 -12.24 -21.00 -20.02
CA ILE A 148 -11.91 -22.23 -20.74
C ILE A 148 -12.34 -22.11 -22.21
N ASP A 149 -13.55 -21.61 -22.47
CA ASP A 149 -14.09 -21.43 -23.83
C ASP A 149 -13.19 -20.51 -24.69
N HIS A 150 -12.52 -19.55 -24.08
CA HIS A 150 -11.63 -18.60 -24.76
C HIS A 150 -10.13 -18.88 -24.56
N ASN A 151 -9.77 -20.03 -23.97
CA ASN A 151 -8.38 -20.43 -23.67
C ASN A 151 -7.57 -19.35 -22.93
N LEU A 152 -8.19 -18.69 -21.95
CA LEU A 152 -7.59 -17.63 -21.14
C LEU A 152 -6.94 -18.20 -19.87
N GLU A 153 -5.87 -17.58 -19.41
CA GLU A 153 -5.28 -17.91 -18.11
C GLU A 153 -6.08 -17.30 -16.95
N ALA A 154 -6.00 -17.94 -15.79
CA ALA A 154 -6.70 -17.48 -14.60
C ALA A 154 -5.84 -16.46 -13.84
N ASP A 155 -6.20 -15.17 -13.91
CA ASP A 155 -5.54 -14.11 -13.14
C ASP A 155 -6.44 -13.60 -12.01
N TYR A 156 -6.28 -14.19 -10.83
CA TYR A 156 -6.97 -13.79 -9.61
C TYR A 156 -6.36 -12.54 -8.94
N THR A 157 -5.34 -11.92 -9.55
CA THR A 157 -4.61 -10.78 -8.98
C THR A 157 -5.14 -9.41 -9.43
N LYS A 158 -6.12 -9.38 -10.36
CA LYS A 158 -6.65 -8.15 -10.95
C LYS A 158 -8.18 -8.04 -10.87
N GLY A 159 -8.70 -6.83 -11.06
CA GLY A 159 -10.12 -6.56 -11.23
C GLY A 159 -11.01 -7.04 -10.06
N ILE A 160 -12.15 -7.64 -10.40
CA ILE A 160 -13.17 -8.11 -9.45
C ILE A 160 -12.61 -9.14 -8.45
N PHE A 161 -11.60 -9.91 -8.83
CA PHE A 161 -10.93 -10.86 -7.95
C PHE A 161 -10.15 -10.19 -6.82
N GLN A 162 -9.95 -8.86 -6.86
CA GLN A 162 -9.34 -8.15 -5.75
C GLN A 162 -10.31 -7.83 -4.61
N SER A 163 -11.61 -8.05 -4.81
CA SER A 163 -12.68 -7.79 -3.84
C SER A 163 -12.59 -8.70 -2.62
N ILE A 164 -12.98 -8.16 -1.47
CA ILE A 164 -13.08 -8.92 -0.21
C ILE A 164 -14.29 -9.86 -0.32
N GLY A 165 -14.07 -11.16 -0.09
CA GLY A 165 -15.03 -12.23 -0.32
C GLY A 165 -14.44 -13.29 -1.25
N LEU A 166 -14.22 -12.97 -2.53
CA LEU A 166 -13.77 -13.95 -3.52
C LEU A 166 -12.43 -14.60 -3.18
N LYS A 167 -11.43 -13.81 -2.76
CA LYS A 167 -10.08 -14.33 -2.44
C LYS A 167 -10.09 -15.22 -1.22
N GLU A 168 -10.85 -14.81 -0.21
CA GLU A 168 -10.92 -15.51 1.07
C GLU A 168 -11.59 -16.88 0.90
N PHE A 169 -12.53 -17.01 -0.04
CA PHE A 169 -13.19 -18.28 -0.38
C PHE A 169 -12.56 -19.01 -1.58
N HIS A 170 -11.44 -18.53 -2.15
CA HIS A 170 -10.88 -19.08 -3.39
C HIS A 170 -10.64 -20.59 -3.33
N ARG A 171 -10.05 -21.09 -2.24
CA ARG A 171 -9.82 -22.53 -2.03
C ARG A 171 -11.12 -23.33 -1.99
N TYR A 172 -12.14 -22.81 -1.32
CA TYR A 172 -13.46 -23.43 -1.25
C TYR A 172 -14.16 -23.44 -2.62
N LEU A 173 -14.04 -22.35 -3.39
CA LEU A 173 -14.67 -22.21 -4.71
C LEU A 173 -14.06 -23.14 -5.76
N LEU A 174 -12.78 -23.50 -5.63
CA LEU A 174 -12.07 -24.44 -6.50
C LEU A 174 -12.38 -25.92 -6.21
N MET A 175 -13.04 -26.23 -5.10
CA MET A 175 -13.38 -27.61 -4.73
C MET A 175 -14.55 -28.15 -5.54
N ASP A 176 -14.54 -29.45 -5.79
CA ASP A 176 -15.67 -30.15 -6.39
C ASP A 176 -16.82 -30.30 -5.39
N SER A 177 -18.03 -30.58 -5.89
CA SER A 177 -19.24 -30.70 -5.07
C SER A 177 -19.10 -31.72 -3.92
N GLU A 178 -18.41 -32.85 -4.16
CA GLU A 178 -18.14 -33.87 -3.14
C GLU A 178 -17.15 -33.37 -2.08
N GLU A 179 -16.09 -32.66 -2.49
CA GLU A 179 -15.11 -32.07 -1.57
C GLU A 179 -15.74 -30.98 -0.71
N LYS A 180 -16.63 -30.15 -1.28
CA LYS A 180 -17.38 -29.12 -0.55
C LYS A 180 -18.27 -29.72 0.53
N ALA A 181 -18.89 -30.87 0.26
CA ALA A 181 -19.72 -31.58 1.23
C ALA A 181 -18.90 -32.28 2.33
N SER A 182 -17.62 -32.54 2.08
CA SER A 182 -16.73 -33.19 3.04
C SER A 182 -16.36 -32.29 4.23
N LEU A 183 -15.79 -32.91 5.28
CA LEU A 183 -15.24 -32.18 6.43
C LEU A 183 -14.15 -31.17 6.01
N LYS A 184 -13.41 -31.45 4.93
CA LYS A 184 -12.38 -30.56 4.38
C LYS A 184 -13.04 -29.29 3.80
N GLY A 185 -14.12 -29.44 3.03
CA GLY A 185 -14.88 -28.32 2.48
C GLY A 185 -15.45 -27.41 3.57
N GLN A 186 -16.03 -28.00 4.61
CA GLN A 186 -16.53 -27.24 5.78
C GLN A 186 -15.42 -26.46 6.50
N LYS A 187 -14.22 -27.03 6.60
CA LYS A 187 -13.05 -26.34 7.19
C LYS A 187 -12.58 -25.16 6.33
N GLU A 188 -12.47 -25.33 5.02
CA GLU A 188 -12.09 -24.21 4.13
C GLU A 188 -13.16 -23.12 4.09
N PHE A 189 -14.44 -23.51 4.14
CA PHE A 189 -15.55 -22.55 4.25
C PHE A 189 -15.47 -21.70 5.51
N THR A 190 -15.36 -22.33 6.67
CA THR A 190 -15.26 -21.64 7.97
C THR A 190 -14.00 -20.78 8.05
N HIS A 191 -12.90 -21.24 7.46
CA HIS A 191 -11.68 -20.46 7.34
C HIS A 191 -11.87 -19.22 6.45
N GLY A 192 -12.48 -19.37 5.28
CA GLY A 192 -12.80 -18.27 4.37
C GLY A 192 -13.70 -17.22 5.00
N LEU A 193 -14.74 -17.66 5.73
CA LEU A 193 -15.63 -16.78 6.49
C LEU A 193 -14.87 -15.98 7.55
N TRP A 194 -14.02 -16.65 8.33
CA TRP A 194 -13.18 -15.99 9.32
C TRP A 194 -12.25 -14.96 8.66
N LEU A 195 -11.58 -15.33 7.56
CA LEU A 195 -10.70 -14.43 6.82
C LEU A 195 -11.46 -13.21 6.29
N MET A 196 -12.64 -13.40 5.71
CA MET A 196 -13.48 -12.32 5.18
C MET A 196 -13.83 -11.31 6.28
N LYS A 197 -14.23 -11.78 7.46
CA LYS A 197 -14.47 -10.91 8.64
C LYS A 197 -13.21 -10.13 9.02
N GLN A 198 -12.06 -10.78 9.11
CA GLN A 198 -10.79 -10.13 9.46
C GLN A 198 -10.37 -9.08 8.43
N VAL A 199 -10.46 -9.39 7.13
CA VAL A 199 -10.04 -8.48 6.06
C VAL A 199 -10.99 -7.29 5.97
N THR A 200 -12.29 -7.48 6.18
CA THR A 200 -13.29 -6.39 6.26
C THR A 200 -12.96 -5.41 7.40
N LYS A 201 -12.65 -5.93 8.59
CA LYS A 201 -12.22 -5.14 9.75
C LYS A 201 -10.88 -4.42 9.53
N ARG A 202 -9.94 -5.04 8.82
CA ARG A 202 -8.68 -4.38 8.41
C ARG A 202 -8.95 -3.29 7.38
N TYR A 203 -9.88 -3.49 6.47
CA TYR A 203 -10.24 -2.51 5.46
C TYR A 203 -10.87 -1.26 6.07
N SER A 204 -11.80 -1.39 7.03
CA SER A 204 -12.39 -0.24 7.73
C SER A 204 -11.32 0.60 8.45
N ARG A 205 -10.37 -0.03 9.14
CA ARG A 205 -9.21 0.64 9.75
C ARG A 205 -8.33 1.35 8.72
N LYS A 206 -8.08 0.73 7.57
CA LYS A 206 -7.32 1.34 6.45
C LYS A 206 -8.04 2.57 5.91
N GLN A 207 -9.37 2.52 5.74
CA GLN A 207 -10.16 3.67 5.31
C GLN A 207 -10.06 4.83 6.31
N LYS A 208 -10.26 4.55 7.60
CA LYS A 208 -10.10 5.56 8.67
C LYS A 208 -8.70 6.19 8.63
N LYS A 209 -7.65 5.37 8.55
CA LYS A 209 -6.26 5.84 8.42
C LYS A 209 -6.07 6.69 7.17
N TRP A 210 -6.62 6.27 6.03
CA TRP A 210 -6.51 7.02 4.78
C TRP A 210 -7.19 8.38 4.86
N ILE A 211 -8.42 8.45 5.38
CA ILE A 211 -9.16 9.72 5.56
C ILE A 211 -8.36 10.66 6.49
N THR A 212 -7.91 10.15 7.64
CA THR A 212 -7.09 10.95 8.57
C THR A 212 -5.81 11.46 7.92
N GLN A 213 -5.08 10.62 7.17
CA GLN A 213 -3.82 11.03 6.54
C GLN A 213 -4.03 11.98 5.37
N ARG A 214 -5.08 11.76 4.57
CA ARG A 214 -5.35 12.49 3.32
C ARG A 214 -6.03 13.84 3.54
N PHE A 215 -6.85 13.96 4.59
CA PHE A 215 -7.60 15.18 4.86
C PHE A 215 -7.14 15.88 6.14
N LEU A 216 -6.83 15.15 7.21
CA LEU A 216 -6.56 15.80 8.51
C LEU A 216 -5.08 16.08 8.77
N ARG A 217 -4.14 15.39 8.11
CA ARG A 217 -2.68 15.52 8.34
C ARG A 217 -1.91 16.13 7.17
N THR A 218 -2.58 16.96 6.36
CA THR A 218 -1.98 17.65 5.20
C THR A 218 -2.36 19.13 5.24
N PRO A 219 -1.75 19.91 6.15
CA PRO A 219 -2.13 21.30 6.40
C PRO A 219 -1.77 22.25 5.25
N ASP A 220 -0.83 21.84 4.41
CA ASP A 220 -0.35 22.56 3.22
C ASP A 220 -1.31 22.46 2.02
N ARG A 221 -2.31 21.58 2.09
CA ARG A 221 -3.31 21.42 1.04
C ARG A 221 -4.50 22.31 1.31
N GLN A 222 -5.10 22.84 0.25
CA GLN A 222 -6.48 23.33 0.29
C GLN A 222 -7.38 22.11 0.53
N VAL A 223 -7.48 21.66 1.78
CA VAL A 223 -8.27 20.50 2.16
C VAL A 223 -9.72 20.97 2.29
N PRO A 224 -10.68 20.27 1.65
CA PRO A 224 -12.09 20.50 1.93
C PRO A 224 -12.37 20.40 3.44
N PRO A 225 -13.18 21.29 4.04
CA PRO A 225 -13.61 21.09 5.41
C PRO A 225 -14.28 19.72 5.57
N VAL A 226 -13.83 18.97 6.57
CA VAL A 226 -14.35 17.62 6.88
C VAL A 226 -15.23 17.72 8.11
N TYR A 227 -16.50 17.35 8.00
CA TYR A 227 -17.44 17.34 9.12
C TYR A 227 -17.67 15.92 9.62
N SER A 228 -17.52 15.71 10.92
CA SER A 228 -17.81 14.41 11.55
C SER A 228 -19.31 14.24 11.78
N LEU A 229 -19.85 13.11 11.35
CA LEU A 229 -21.22 12.65 11.60
C LEU A 229 -21.14 11.36 12.44
N ASP A 230 -21.68 11.38 13.66
CA ASP A 230 -21.59 10.23 14.56
C ASP A 230 -22.70 9.21 14.25
N ALA A 231 -22.29 8.03 13.80
CA ALA A 231 -23.13 6.88 13.51
C ALA A 231 -22.86 5.71 14.47
N THR A 232 -22.24 5.98 15.62
CA THR A 232 -21.89 4.96 16.62
C THR A 232 -23.15 4.33 17.22
N ASP A 233 -24.17 5.11 17.56
CA ASP A 233 -25.46 4.59 18.01
C ASP A 233 -26.54 4.92 16.97
N VAL A 234 -27.14 3.87 16.40
CA VAL A 234 -28.16 4.02 15.35
C VAL A 234 -29.44 4.65 15.91
N SER A 235 -29.71 4.50 17.20
CA SER A 235 -30.88 5.10 17.87
C SER A 235 -30.87 6.63 17.79
N PHE A 236 -29.67 7.23 17.72
CA PHE A 236 -29.46 8.66 17.59
C PHE A 236 -29.04 9.09 16.17
N TRP A 237 -29.20 8.21 15.16
CA TRP A 237 -28.79 8.49 13.77
C TRP A 237 -29.41 9.77 13.22
N ASP A 238 -30.71 9.94 13.45
CA ASP A 238 -31.49 11.06 12.97
C ASP A 238 -30.89 12.39 13.43
N GLU A 239 -30.63 12.52 14.73
CA GLU A 239 -30.06 13.72 15.32
C GLU A 239 -28.56 13.91 14.98
N ARG A 240 -27.74 12.87 15.22
CA ARG A 240 -26.26 13.00 15.22
C ARG A 240 -25.62 12.92 13.85
N ALA A 241 -26.31 12.32 12.88
CA ALA A 241 -25.80 12.16 11.52
C ALA A 241 -26.71 12.85 10.49
N ARG A 242 -27.99 12.47 10.39
CA ARG A 242 -28.88 12.95 9.33
C ARG A 242 -29.13 14.45 9.43
N ASP A 243 -29.72 14.90 10.54
CA ASP A 243 -30.16 16.28 10.72
C ASP A 243 -28.95 17.23 10.73
N LYS A 244 -27.89 16.86 11.45
CA LYS A 244 -26.59 17.53 11.38
C LYS A 244 -26.06 17.68 9.95
N SER A 245 -26.14 16.63 9.13
CA SER A 245 -25.68 16.69 7.74
C SER A 245 -26.53 17.63 6.88
N PHE A 246 -27.84 17.66 7.10
CA PHE A 246 -28.76 18.54 6.37
C PHE A 246 -28.51 20.00 6.72
N GLU A 247 -28.26 20.30 7.99
CA GLU A 247 -27.88 21.65 8.42
C GLU A 247 -26.59 22.11 7.75
N ILE A 248 -25.54 21.28 7.78
CA ILE A 248 -24.25 21.57 7.12
C ILE A 248 -24.44 21.81 5.63
N VAL A 249 -25.16 20.91 4.93
CA VAL A 249 -25.37 21.01 3.48
C VAL A 249 -26.19 22.24 3.13
N ARG A 250 -27.25 22.55 3.89
CA ARG A 250 -28.07 23.74 3.68
C ARG A 250 -27.25 25.01 3.82
N ASP A 251 -26.46 25.15 4.89
CA ASP A 251 -25.61 26.31 5.09
C ASP A 251 -24.58 26.46 3.97
N PHE A 252 -24.02 25.33 3.52
CA PHE A 252 -23.06 25.30 2.43
C PHE A 252 -23.67 25.73 1.08
N LEU A 253 -24.87 25.26 0.76
CA LEU A 253 -25.61 25.63 -0.46
C LEU A 253 -26.02 27.10 -0.45
N GLU A 254 -26.40 27.64 0.71
CA GLU A 254 -26.77 29.05 0.89
C GLU A 254 -25.56 29.99 1.00
N GLY A 255 -24.33 29.45 1.03
CA GLY A 255 -23.10 30.22 1.15
C GLY A 255 -22.88 30.85 2.53
N ARG A 256 -23.58 30.36 3.55
CA ARG A 256 -23.39 30.76 4.95
C ARG A 256 -22.20 30.02 5.57
N GLU A 257 -21.72 30.55 6.69
CA GLU A 257 -20.79 29.80 7.53
C GLU A 257 -21.54 28.59 8.13
N PRO A 258 -21.01 27.36 7.99
CA PRO A 258 -21.71 26.17 8.49
C PRO A 258 -21.91 26.20 10.00
N SER A 259 -23.14 25.87 10.44
CA SER A 259 -23.54 25.85 11.86
C SER A 259 -22.71 24.90 12.72
N HIS A 260 -22.08 23.90 12.10
CA HIS A 260 -21.21 22.93 12.76
C HIS A 260 -19.77 23.16 12.36
N LYS A 261 -18.83 22.97 13.29
CA LYS A 261 -17.40 23.13 13.01
C LYS A 261 -16.82 21.87 12.32
N PRO A 262 -15.90 22.04 11.35
CA PRO A 262 -15.17 20.92 10.78
C PRO A 262 -14.20 20.32 11.81
N ILE A 263 -13.75 19.09 11.55
CA ILE A 263 -12.72 18.41 12.32
C ILE A 263 -11.41 19.21 12.17
N PRO A 264 -10.72 19.55 13.27
CA PRO A 264 -9.46 20.26 13.20
C PRO A 264 -8.37 19.41 12.52
N LEU A 265 -7.43 20.10 11.87
CA LEU A 265 -6.22 19.46 11.36
C LEU A 265 -5.39 18.90 12.50
N LEU A 266 -4.75 17.77 12.24
CA LEU A 266 -3.88 17.06 13.17
C LEU A 266 -2.41 17.34 12.82
N GLU A 267 -1.56 17.34 13.84
CA GLU A 267 -0.12 17.53 13.67
C GLU A 267 0.48 16.56 12.65
N CYS A 268 1.33 17.09 11.78
CA CYS A 268 2.06 16.33 10.79
C CYS A 268 3.50 16.06 11.25
N ASN A 269 3.99 14.84 10.99
CA ASN A 269 5.43 14.57 11.04
C ASN A 269 6.03 14.88 9.66
N ASN A 270 7.18 15.57 9.63
CA ASN A 270 7.82 16.08 8.41
C ASN A 270 8.68 15.02 7.71
N ASP A 271 9.16 13.99 8.43
CA ASP A 271 10.11 13.00 7.91
C ASP A 271 9.46 11.77 7.25
N ARG A 272 8.27 11.89 6.65
CA ARG A 272 7.50 10.72 6.18
C ARG A 272 8.13 9.93 5.03
N HIS A 273 9.03 10.55 4.26
CA HIS A 273 9.58 9.95 3.04
C HIS A 273 11.10 9.70 3.12
N ARG A 274 11.73 9.92 4.28
CA ARG A 274 13.15 9.67 4.44
C ARG A 274 13.41 8.17 4.52
N MET A 275 14.24 7.65 3.62
CA MET A 275 14.63 6.24 3.61
C MET A 275 15.77 5.98 4.61
N PHE A 276 15.66 4.89 5.36
CA PHE A 276 16.67 4.40 6.29
C PHE A 276 16.94 2.92 6.02
N THR A 277 18.20 2.52 6.01
CA THR A 277 18.62 1.11 5.84
C THR A 277 19.43 0.68 7.05
N CYS A 278 19.13 -0.52 7.57
CA CYS A 278 19.89 -1.12 8.67
C CYS A 278 20.85 -2.19 8.15
N ASP A 279 22.15 -1.95 8.25
CA ASP A 279 23.19 -2.88 7.80
C ASP A 279 23.21 -4.21 8.58
N ILE A 280 22.69 -4.21 9.81
CA ILE A 280 22.65 -5.40 10.68
C ILE A 280 21.51 -6.34 10.29
N CYS A 281 20.37 -5.76 9.90
CA CYS A 281 19.14 -6.50 9.64
C CYS A 281 18.86 -6.68 8.16
N ASP A 282 19.56 -5.95 7.29
CA ASP A 282 19.27 -5.78 5.88
C ASP A 282 17.79 -5.40 5.64
N VAL A 283 17.32 -4.40 6.41
CA VAL A 283 15.94 -3.90 6.36
C VAL A 283 15.95 -2.43 6.00
N THR A 284 15.25 -2.10 4.92
CA THR A 284 14.93 -0.72 4.53
C THR A 284 13.58 -0.31 5.12
N THR A 285 13.50 0.91 5.64
CA THR A 285 12.27 1.53 6.16
C THR A 285 12.12 2.95 5.63
N ILE A 286 10.89 3.46 5.59
CA ILE A 286 10.60 4.84 5.17
C ILE A 286 9.92 5.58 6.30
N GLY A 287 10.62 6.59 6.79
CA GLY A 287 10.18 7.51 7.83
C GLY A 287 10.77 7.21 9.20
N SER A 288 11.03 8.28 9.95
CA SER A 288 11.72 8.24 11.25
C SER A 288 10.99 7.37 12.28
N ILE A 289 9.65 7.46 12.35
CA ILE A 289 8.85 6.65 13.28
C ILE A 289 9.04 5.15 13.05
N THR A 290 8.98 4.70 11.80
CA THR A 290 9.16 3.28 11.49
C THR A 290 10.59 2.82 11.71
N TRP A 291 11.56 3.70 11.45
CA TRP A 291 12.96 3.45 11.72
C TRP A 291 13.24 3.27 13.21
N GLU A 292 12.74 4.17 14.06
CA GLU A 292 12.86 4.05 15.51
C GLU A 292 12.19 2.78 16.05
N ALA A 293 11.02 2.42 15.50
CA ALA A 293 10.34 1.17 15.86
C ALA A 293 11.16 -0.06 15.44
N HIS A 294 11.83 -0.01 14.29
CA HIS A 294 12.76 -1.06 13.84
C HIS A 294 13.95 -1.22 14.81
N LEU A 295 14.61 -0.11 15.18
CA LEU A 295 15.75 -0.13 16.10
C LEU A 295 15.37 -0.73 17.47
N LYS A 296 14.15 -0.47 17.96
CA LYS A 296 13.62 -1.03 19.21
C LYS A 296 13.07 -2.45 19.07
N SER A 297 13.11 -3.05 17.88
CA SER A 297 12.50 -4.36 17.64
C SER A 297 13.32 -5.48 18.26
N LYS A 298 12.63 -6.53 18.75
CA LYS A 298 13.28 -7.73 19.31
C LYS A 298 14.25 -8.38 18.31
N LYS A 299 13.88 -8.39 17.02
CA LYS A 299 14.71 -8.93 15.94
C LYS A 299 16.03 -8.15 15.80
N HIS A 300 15.95 -6.82 15.79
CA HIS A 300 17.14 -5.97 15.69
C HIS A 300 18.07 -6.16 16.89
N HIS A 301 17.53 -6.13 18.12
CA HIS A 301 18.33 -6.37 19.33
C HIS A 301 19.00 -7.76 19.35
N ALA A 302 18.30 -8.80 18.90
CA ALA A 302 18.86 -10.15 18.86
C ALA A 302 20.03 -10.27 17.86
N LEU A 303 19.90 -9.67 16.67
CA LEU A 303 20.97 -9.66 15.67
C LEU A 303 22.16 -8.81 16.10
N LEU A 304 21.90 -7.64 16.70
CA LEU A 304 22.96 -6.78 17.25
C LEU A 304 23.75 -7.50 18.35
N LYS A 305 23.07 -8.24 19.23
CA LYS A 305 23.74 -9.06 20.25
C LYS A 305 24.65 -10.12 19.62
N LYS A 306 24.12 -10.87 18.64
CA LYS A 306 24.89 -11.89 17.92
C LYS A 306 26.12 -11.31 17.21
N GLN A 307 26.00 -10.13 16.60
CA GLN A 307 27.11 -9.46 15.93
C GLN A 307 28.21 -9.05 16.93
N ARG A 308 27.83 -8.53 18.11
CA ARG A 308 28.79 -8.21 19.17
C ARG A 308 29.52 -9.43 19.70
N GLU A 309 28.82 -10.56 19.85
CA GLU A 309 29.42 -11.83 20.28
C GLU A 309 30.44 -12.33 19.24
N MET A 310 30.08 -12.32 17.95
CA MET A 310 31.01 -12.71 16.87
C MET A 310 32.25 -11.80 16.81
N GLN A 311 32.08 -10.48 16.96
CA GLN A 311 33.21 -9.54 16.98
C GLN A 311 34.14 -9.78 18.18
N ALA A 312 33.57 -10.06 19.35
CA ALA A 312 34.36 -10.37 20.54
C ALA A 312 35.14 -11.69 20.41
N ASP A 313 34.55 -12.70 19.75
CA ASP A 313 35.23 -13.98 19.47
C ASP A 313 36.35 -13.81 18.43
N GLU A 314 36.13 -13.01 17.38
CA GLU A 314 37.17 -12.68 16.39
C GLU A 314 38.34 -11.89 16.99
N GLU A 315 38.07 -10.98 17.94
CA GLU A 315 39.11 -10.21 18.63
C GLU A 315 39.91 -11.10 19.60
N ARG A 316 39.25 -12.02 20.32
CA ARG A 316 39.92 -13.04 21.15
C ARG A 316 40.82 -13.97 20.34
N ASN A 317 40.35 -14.41 19.17
CA ASN A 317 41.13 -15.25 18.27
C ASN A 317 42.34 -14.50 17.72
N ARG A 318 42.18 -13.25 17.28
CA ARG A 318 43.32 -12.41 16.82
C ARG A 318 44.37 -12.21 17.91
N ASN A 319 43.95 -11.87 19.12
CA ASN A 319 44.87 -11.67 20.25
C ASN A 319 45.62 -12.98 20.61
N SER A 320 44.98 -14.13 20.44
CA SER A 320 45.60 -15.44 20.69
C SER A 320 46.63 -15.81 19.61
N GLU A 321 46.34 -15.51 18.34
CA GLU A 321 47.28 -15.71 17.23
C GLU A 321 48.49 -14.77 17.29
N GLU A 322 48.29 -13.51 17.68
CA GLU A 322 49.39 -12.54 17.88
C GLU A 322 50.28 -12.96 19.05
N HIS A 323 49.69 -13.45 20.15
CA HIS A 323 50.45 -13.98 21.28
C HIS A 323 51.24 -15.24 20.91
N ALA A 324 50.68 -16.14 20.08
CA ALA A 324 51.40 -17.32 19.58
C ALA A 324 52.59 -16.94 18.68
N LYS A 325 52.39 -15.99 17.74
CA LYS A 325 53.47 -15.48 16.88
C LYS A 325 54.57 -14.76 17.67
N ALA A 326 54.21 -14.05 18.73
CA ALA A 326 55.18 -13.38 19.60
C ALA A 326 56.03 -14.38 20.41
N LEU A 327 55.47 -15.53 20.80
CA LEU A 327 56.23 -16.60 21.45
C LEU A 327 57.18 -17.32 20.49
N ASP A 328 56.74 -17.56 19.25
CA ASP A 328 57.56 -18.19 18.21
C ASP A 328 58.71 -17.29 17.71
N ALA A 329 58.58 -15.96 17.79
CA ALA A 329 59.64 -15.01 17.42
C ALA A 329 60.74 -14.83 18.49
N VAL A 330 60.53 -15.39 19.70
CA VAL A 330 61.46 -15.31 20.84
C VAL A 330 62.20 -16.64 21.05
N SER A 331 61.84 -17.70 20.34
CA SER A 331 62.62 -18.94 20.21
C SER A 331 63.52 -18.90 18.98
#